data_AF-A0A1Q5U4N2-F1
#
_entry.id   AF-A0A1Q5U4N2-F1
#
_cell.length_a   1.000
_cell.length_b   1.000
_cell.length_c   1.000
_cell.angle_alpha   90.00
_cell.angle_beta   90.00
_cell.angle_gamma   90.00
#
_symmetry.space_group_name_H-M   'P 1'
#
loop_
_entity.id
_entity.type
_entity.pdbx_description
1 polymer ?
#
loop_
_entity_poly.entity_id
_entity_poly.type
_entity_poly.pdbx_seq_one_letter_code
_entity_poly.pdbx_strand_id
1 'polypeptide(L)'
;MAAGTGTLYLFTRYFFEVWETLAYPERAAETEGSRQPRYLQLLALLAFHTFIKENVDAAIFETHHGGEYDATNVIRKPVVTAITSLGMDHVAQLGPTVKDIAWHKSGIFKPGAPAFSVIQEAGPSEVLRTRATERNTDLTFVSPSNTLPVNKKVLSAPVQRLNCSLAIQLASRFLQLKDPENVLDTDDISKGINNFSWAGRFEVIDKGSSRWFLDGAHNTLSLEQVAEWFSENLHAADTPSPNDYSSTEANYNNNVRSKKPMK
;
A
#
# COMPACT_ATOMS: atom_id res chain seq x y z
N MET A 1 -20.51 -16.04 9.00
CA MET A 1 -19.13 -16.24 9.53
C MET A 1 -18.53 -17.49 8.90
N ALA A 2 -17.71 -17.33 7.85
CA ALA A 2 -16.79 -18.35 7.30
C ALA A 2 -15.87 -17.75 6.22
N ALA A 3 -15.45 -16.48 6.35
CA ALA A 3 -14.56 -15.85 5.36
C ALA A 3 -13.09 -16.30 5.49
N GLY A 4 -12.72 -16.96 6.60
CA GLY A 4 -11.33 -17.36 6.87
C GLY A 4 -10.92 -18.75 6.40
N THR A 5 -11.86 -19.69 6.21
CA THR A 5 -11.54 -21.08 5.85
C THR A 5 -11.28 -21.26 4.36
N GLY A 6 -11.94 -20.48 3.51
CA GLY A 6 -11.76 -20.53 2.04
C GLY A 6 -10.38 -20.09 1.60
N THR A 7 -9.89 -18.94 2.09
CA THR A 7 -8.59 -18.39 1.68
C THR A 7 -7.42 -19.25 2.15
N LEU A 8 -7.48 -19.79 3.37
CA LEU A 8 -6.45 -20.69 3.88
C LEU A 8 -6.39 -21.98 3.06
N TYR A 9 -7.56 -22.50 2.66
CA TYR A 9 -7.64 -23.67 1.77
C TYR A 9 -7.03 -23.37 0.38
N LEU A 10 -7.32 -22.21 -0.21
CA LEU A 10 -6.74 -21.80 -1.51
C LEU A 10 -5.22 -21.70 -1.43
N PHE A 11 -4.69 -21.00 -0.42
CA PHE A 11 -3.25 -20.87 -0.22
C PHE A 11 -2.58 -22.24 -0.10
N THR A 12 -3.07 -23.10 0.79
CA THR A 12 -2.48 -24.42 1.02
C THR A 12 -2.53 -25.28 -0.24
N ARG A 13 -3.68 -25.30 -0.95
CA ARG A 13 -3.83 -26.03 -2.20
C ARG A 13 -2.80 -25.59 -3.23
N TYR A 14 -2.74 -24.30 -3.53
CA TYR A 14 -1.84 -23.77 -4.55
C TYR A 14 -0.37 -23.83 -4.16
N PHE A 15 -0.07 -23.67 -2.87
CA PHE A 15 1.28 -23.89 -2.35
C PHE A 15 1.76 -25.31 -2.68
N PHE A 16 0.96 -26.33 -2.35
CA PHE A 16 1.35 -27.72 -2.65
C PHE A 16 1.35 -28.03 -4.14
N GLU A 17 0.43 -27.47 -4.95
CA GLU A 17 0.49 -27.62 -6.41
C GLU A 17 1.83 -27.11 -6.98
N VAL A 18 2.29 -25.93 -6.54
CA VAL A 18 3.57 -25.36 -6.97
C VAL A 18 4.74 -26.15 -6.39
N TRP A 19 4.73 -26.43 -5.09
CA TRP A 19 5.80 -27.13 -4.39
C TRP A 19 6.05 -28.51 -4.98
N GLU A 20 5.00 -29.32 -5.14
CA GLU A 20 5.12 -30.68 -5.66
C GLU A 20 5.58 -30.70 -7.12
N THR A 21 5.18 -29.70 -7.91
CA THR A 21 5.66 -29.54 -9.30
C THR A 21 7.16 -29.24 -9.36
N LEU A 22 7.68 -28.47 -8.40
CA LEU A 22 9.09 -28.06 -8.38
C LEU A 22 9.99 -29.06 -7.64
N ALA A 23 9.50 -29.71 -6.59
CA ALA A 23 10.26 -30.61 -5.73
C ALA A 23 10.51 -32.00 -6.36
N TYR A 24 9.66 -32.42 -7.30
CA TYR A 24 9.75 -33.74 -7.95
C TYR A 24 9.87 -33.62 -9.48
N PRO A 25 11.04 -33.18 -9.99
CA PRO A 25 11.25 -32.93 -11.41
C PRO A 25 11.24 -34.18 -12.29
N GLU A 26 11.18 -35.41 -11.76
CA GLU A 26 10.99 -36.62 -12.60
C GLU A 26 9.68 -36.58 -13.43
N ARG A 27 8.74 -35.67 -13.12
CA ARG A 27 7.55 -35.37 -13.93
C ARG A 27 7.73 -34.23 -14.95
N ALA A 28 8.83 -33.49 -14.89
CA ALA A 28 9.14 -32.35 -15.75
C ALA A 28 10.50 -32.60 -16.43
N ALA A 29 10.46 -32.95 -17.72
CA ALA A 29 11.59 -33.31 -18.59
C ALA A 29 12.98 -32.92 -18.07
N GLU A 30 13.86 -33.93 -17.93
CA GLU A 30 15.25 -33.83 -17.45
C GLU A 30 15.98 -32.61 -18.04
N THR A 31 16.03 -31.52 -17.27
CA THR A 31 16.94 -30.40 -17.55
C THR A 31 18.00 -30.38 -16.46
N GLU A 32 19.26 -30.56 -16.85
CA GLU A 32 20.43 -30.47 -15.98
C GLU A 32 20.43 -29.15 -15.21
N GLY A 33 20.55 -29.23 -13.87
CA GLY A 33 20.75 -28.05 -13.01
C GLY A 33 19.53 -27.57 -12.22
N SER A 34 18.57 -28.44 -11.85
CA SER A 34 17.37 -28.06 -11.07
C SER A 34 17.68 -27.51 -9.66
N ARG A 35 18.09 -26.25 -9.57
CA ARG A 35 18.18 -25.54 -8.30
C ARG A 35 16.78 -25.10 -7.91
N GLN A 36 16.31 -25.54 -6.75
CA GLN A 36 15.05 -25.07 -6.16
C GLN A 36 15.02 -23.53 -6.09
N PRO A 37 13.87 -22.89 -6.35
CA PRO A 37 13.76 -21.44 -6.24
C PRO A 37 14.06 -20.98 -4.82
N ARG A 38 14.64 -19.79 -4.69
CA ARG A 38 14.76 -19.13 -3.40
C ARG A 38 13.38 -18.75 -2.88
N TYR A 39 13.26 -18.48 -1.58
CA TYR A 39 11.99 -18.19 -0.93
C TYR A 39 11.11 -17.15 -1.66
N LEU A 40 11.65 -15.97 -1.99
CA LEU A 40 10.88 -14.92 -2.70
C LEU A 40 10.53 -15.30 -4.15
N GLN A 41 11.34 -16.14 -4.79
CA GLN A 41 11.02 -16.68 -6.11
C GLN A 41 9.89 -17.70 -6.03
N LEU A 42 9.87 -18.55 -4.99
CA LEU A 42 8.78 -19.49 -4.73
C LEU A 42 7.47 -18.74 -4.47
N LEU A 43 7.50 -17.66 -3.66
CA LEU A 43 6.32 -16.84 -3.40
C LEU A 43 5.81 -16.15 -4.67
N ALA A 44 6.70 -15.62 -5.52
CA ALA A 44 6.30 -15.04 -6.80
C ALA A 44 5.62 -16.09 -7.70
N LEU A 45 6.20 -17.30 -7.80
CA LEU A 45 5.60 -18.41 -8.57
C LEU A 45 4.23 -18.80 -8.01
N LEU A 46 4.10 -18.89 -6.68
CA LEU A 46 2.82 -19.15 -6.02
C LEU A 46 1.78 -18.08 -6.33
N ALA A 47 2.16 -16.80 -6.29
CA ALA A 47 1.26 -15.70 -6.62
C ALA A 47 0.80 -15.77 -8.08
N PHE A 48 1.73 -15.99 -9.03
CA PHE A 48 1.38 -16.16 -10.46
C PHE A 48 0.42 -17.33 -10.66
N HIS A 49 0.74 -18.50 -10.09
CA HIS A 49 -0.11 -19.69 -10.19
C HIS A 49 -1.50 -19.45 -9.62
N THR A 50 -1.58 -18.84 -8.44
CA THR A 50 -2.85 -18.52 -7.78
C THR A 50 -3.70 -17.58 -8.63
N PHE A 51 -3.13 -16.46 -9.11
CA PHE A 51 -3.87 -15.49 -9.91
C PHE A 51 -4.35 -16.05 -11.26
N ILE A 52 -3.55 -16.92 -11.88
CA ILE A 52 -3.95 -17.62 -13.11
C ILE A 52 -5.09 -18.60 -12.84
N LYS A 53 -5.00 -19.40 -11.76
CA LYS A 53 -6.01 -20.39 -11.40
C LYS A 53 -7.33 -19.77 -10.97
N GLU A 54 -7.28 -18.64 -10.27
CA GLU A 54 -8.45 -17.87 -9.86
C GLU A 54 -8.97 -16.96 -10.98
N ASN A 55 -8.34 -16.96 -12.16
CA ASN A 55 -8.75 -16.21 -13.34
C ASN A 55 -9.03 -14.72 -13.06
N VAL A 56 -8.12 -14.06 -12.34
CA VAL A 56 -8.30 -12.66 -11.95
C VAL A 56 -8.19 -11.73 -13.16
N ASP A 57 -9.02 -10.68 -13.21
CA ASP A 57 -8.95 -9.67 -14.26
C ASP A 57 -7.73 -8.75 -14.12
N ALA A 58 -7.34 -8.49 -12.88
CA ALA A 58 -6.22 -7.64 -12.48
C ALA A 58 -5.36 -8.35 -11.43
N ALA A 59 -4.04 -8.29 -11.60
CA ALA A 59 -3.07 -8.71 -10.59
C ALA A 59 -2.11 -7.55 -10.30
N ILE A 60 -1.98 -7.19 -9.03
CA ILE A 60 -1.07 -6.16 -8.55
C ILE A 60 0.13 -6.87 -7.92
N PHE A 61 1.33 -6.58 -8.42
CA PHE A 61 2.57 -7.14 -7.90
C PHE A 61 3.39 -6.05 -7.24
N GLU A 62 3.63 -6.22 -5.94
CA GLU A 62 4.60 -5.43 -5.19
C GLU A 62 5.98 -6.10 -5.32
N THR A 63 7.00 -5.32 -5.66
CA THR A 63 8.38 -5.80 -5.64
C THR A 63 8.82 -6.06 -4.21
N HIS A 64 9.54 -7.15 -3.94
CA HIS A 64 10.01 -7.46 -2.59
C HIS A 64 11.12 -6.50 -2.17
N HIS A 65 12.23 -6.49 -2.91
CA HIS A 65 13.38 -5.62 -2.65
C HIS A 65 13.95 -5.12 -3.98
N GLY A 66 14.01 -3.80 -4.15
CA GLY A 66 14.48 -3.19 -5.40
C GLY A 66 13.45 -3.32 -6.52
N GLY A 67 13.87 -3.82 -7.70
CA GLY A 67 13.01 -3.94 -8.88
C GLY A 67 13.70 -4.67 -10.04
N GLU A 68 14.88 -4.21 -10.47
CA GLU A 68 15.62 -4.74 -11.63
C GLU A 68 15.82 -6.25 -11.57
N TYR A 69 16.22 -6.76 -10.40
CA TYR A 69 16.46 -8.19 -10.16
C TYR A 69 15.42 -8.85 -9.24
N ASP A 70 14.28 -8.20 -9.04
CA ASP A 70 13.21 -8.76 -8.21
C ASP A 70 12.56 -9.96 -8.92
N ALA A 71 12.13 -10.97 -8.15
CA ALA A 71 11.47 -12.16 -8.69
C ALA A 71 10.18 -11.85 -9.46
N THR A 72 9.50 -10.75 -9.13
CA THR A 72 8.29 -10.29 -9.83
C THR A 72 8.61 -9.64 -11.18
N ASN A 73 9.86 -9.20 -11.41
CA ASN A 73 10.25 -8.47 -12.63
C ASN A 73 10.35 -9.36 -13.89
N VAL A 74 9.87 -10.59 -13.82
CA VAL A 74 9.66 -11.49 -14.97
C VAL A 74 8.45 -11.08 -15.83
N ILE A 75 7.56 -10.22 -15.31
CA ILE A 75 6.40 -9.70 -16.05
C ILE A 75 6.90 -8.82 -17.21
N ARG A 76 6.72 -9.30 -18.45
CA ARG A 76 7.26 -8.65 -19.65
C ARG A 76 6.44 -7.46 -20.12
N LYS A 77 5.11 -7.52 -19.95
CA LYS A 77 4.15 -6.52 -20.44
C LYS A 77 3.18 -6.13 -19.32
N PRO A 78 3.64 -5.46 -18.25
CA PRO A 78 2.72 -4.92 -17.25
C PRO A 78 1.79 -3.90 -17.93
N VAL A 79 0.57 -3.75 -17.42
CA VAL A 79 -0.36 -2.72 -17.91
C VAL A 79 0.17 -1.31 -17.63
N VAL A 80 0.80 -1.16 -16.46
CA VAL A 80 1.32 0.08 -15.93
C VAL A 80 2.32 -0.24 -14.81
N THR A 81 3.29 0.63 -14.57
CA THR A 81 4.26 0.50 -13.47
C THR A 81 4.27 1.77 -12.61
N ALA A 82 4.63 1.63 -11.33
CA ALA A 82 4.68 2.76 -10.41
C ALA A 82 5.84 2.67 -9.43
N ILE A 83 6.38 3.84 -9.08
CA ILE A 83 7.38 4.03 -8.03
C ILE A 83 6.80 4.96 -6.95
N THR A 84 6.66 4.45 -5.73
CA THR A 84 6.28 5.24 -4.55
C THR A 84 7.45 6.08 -4.05
N SER A 85 7.30 6.79 -2.93
CA SER A 85 8.39 7.57 -2.35
C SER A 85 9.65 6.72 -2.14
N LEU A 86 10.80 7.27 -2.55
CA LEU A 86 12.10 6.63 -2.43
C LEU A 86 12.83 7.20 -1.22
N GLY A 87 13.25 6.30 -0.33
CA GLY A 87 14.14 6.62 0.79
C GLY A 87 15.30 5.63 0.84
N MET A 88 16.23 5.87 1.77
CA MET A 88 17.28 4.92 2.08
C MET A 88 16.67 3.63 2.64
N ASP A 89 16.91 2.52 1.94
CA ASP A 89 16.31 1.22 2.25
C ASP A 89 17.20 0.10 1.67
N HIS A 90 17.28 -1.03 2.37
CA HIS A 90 18.05 -2.21 1.95
C HIS A 90 19.43 -1.91 1.35
N VAL A 91 20.21 -1.04 2.00
CA VAL A 91 21.49 -0.51 1.49
C VAL A 91 22.48 -1.59 1.08
N ALA A 92 22.54 -2.70 1.84
CA ALA A 92 23.42 -3.81 1.54
C ALA A 92 23.10 -4.50 0.20
N GLN A 93 21.84 -4.45 -0.24
CA GLN A 93 21.36 -5.08 -1.47
C GLN A 93 21.21 -4.08 -2.64
N LEU A 94 20.79 -2.85 -2.36
CA LEU A 94 20.38 -1.88 -3.38
C LEU A 94 21.43 -0.80 -3.64
N GLY A 95 22.45 -0.71 -2.79
CA GLY A 95 23.54 0.26 -2.91
C GLY A 95 23.48 1.38 -1.87
N PRO A 96 24.57 2.14 -1.76
CA PRO A 96 24.79 3.12 -0.69
C PRO A 96 23.99 4.42 -0.83
N THR A 97 23.36 4.68 -1.97
CA THR A 97 22.65 5.95 -2.20
C THR A 97 21.20 5.76 -2.65
N VAL A 98 20.37 6.79 -2.44
CA VAL A 98 18.99 6.81 -2.97
C VAL A 98 18.98 6.75 -4.50
N LYS A 99 20.05 7.19 -5.18
CA LYS A 99 20.19 7.05 -6.64
C LYS A 99 20.37 5.58 -7.06
N ASP A 100 21.15 4.81 -6.32
CA ASP A 100 21.31 3.37 -6.56
C ASP A 100 19.98 2.63 -6.34
N ILE A 101 19.27 3.00 -5.27
CA ILE A 101 17.93 2.50 -4.95
C ILE A 101 16.94 2.86 -6.07
N ALA A 102 16.97 4.09 -6.56
CA ALA A 102 16.12 4.54 -7.66
C ALA A 102 16.38 3.73 -8.94
N TRP A 103 17.66 3.50 -9.27
CA TRP A 103 18.05 2.70 -10.44
C TRP A 103 17.52 1.27 -10.34
N HIS A 104 17.67 0.65 -9.16
CA HIS A 104 17.16 -0.69 -8.89
C HIS A 104 15.64 -0.74 -8.99
N LYS A 105 14.92 0.12 -8.26
CA LYS A 105 13.45 0.10 -8.21
C LYS A 105 12.83 0.42 -9.56
N SER A 106 13.40 1.35 -10.33
CA SER A 106 12.94 1.67 -11.68
C SER A 106 13.23 0.58 -12.72
N GLY A 107 13.91 -0.50 -12.35
CA GLY A 107 14.12 -1.66 -13.23
C GLY A 107 12.84 -2.39 -13.62
N ILE A 108 11.72 -2.07 -12.96
CA ILE A 108 10.40 -2.56 -13.35
C ILE A 108 9.83 -1.84 -14.58
N PHE A 109 10.38 -0.70 -15.01
CA PHE A 109 9.91 0.01 -16.19
C PHE A 109 10.06 -0.86 -17.44
N LYS A 110 8.99 -0.99 -18.23
CA LYS A 110 8.95 -1.82 -19.43
C LYS A 110 8.47 -1.02 -20.63
N PRO A 111 8.99 -1.32 -21.83
CA PRO A 111 8.54 -0.67 -23.06
C PRO A 111 7.04 -0.95 -23.30
N GLY A 112 6.32 0.08 -23.73
CA GLY A 112 4.88 0.00 -24.01
C GLY A 112 3.97 0.00 -22.78
N ALA A 113 4.52 0.16 -21.57
CA ALA A 113 3.77 0.25 -20.33
C ALA A 113 4.12 1.56 -19.62
N PRO A 114 3.19 2.53 -19.50
CA PRO A 114 3.52 3.82 -18.88
C PRO A 114 4.00 3.63 -17.44
N ALA A 115 4.92 4.51 -17.04
CA ALA A 115 5.47 4.57 -15.71
C ALA A 115 4.95 5.79 -14.96
N PHE A 116 4.59 5.60 -13.70
CA PHE A 116 4.23 6.69 -12.80
C PHE A 116 5.19 6.71 -11.61
N SER A 117 5.45 7.88 -11.05
CA SER A 117 6.13 8.02 -9.77
C SER A 117 5.52 9.16 -8.98
N VAL A 118 5.54 9.10 -7.65
CA VAL A 118 5.41 10.35 -6.87
C VAL A 118 6.63 11.24 -7.10
N ILE A 119 6.50 12.54 -6.85
CA ILE A 119 7.62 13.48 -6.92
C ILE A 119 8.71 13.02 -5.94
N GLN A 120 9.96 12.97 -6.41
CA GLN A 120 11.13 12.62 -5.61
C GLN A 120 12.08 13.83 -5.53
N GLU A 121 13.12 13.73 -4.71
CA GLU A 121 14.25 14.68 -4.78
C GLU A 121 14.91 14.67 -6.18
N ALA A 122 15.65 15.74 -6.49
CA ALA A 122 16.25 15.94 -7.82
C ALA A 122 17.12 14.75 -8.27
N GLY A 123 17.93 14.19 -7.36
CA GLY A 123 18.82 13.07 -7.66
C GLY A 123 18.09 11.80 -8.12
N PRO A 124 17.21 11.21 -7.28
CA PRO A 124 16.39 10.06 -7.67
C PRO A 124 15.48 10.35 -8.87
N SER A 125 14.88 11.54 -8.94
CA SER A 125 14.03 11.94 -10.08
C SER A 125 14.77 11.85 -11.41
N GLU A 126 16.03 12.31 -11.45
CA GLU A 126 16.85 12.24 -12.66
C GLU A 126 17.16 10.79 -13.07
N VAL A 127 17.45 9.93 -12.09
CA VAL A 127 17.64 8.50 -12.33
C VAL A 127 16.37 7.88 -12.91
N LEU A 128 15.20 8.15 -12.33
CA LEU A 128 13.93 7.63 -12.84
C LEU A 128 13.69 8.09 -14.30
N ARG A 129 13.96 9.36 -14.63
CA ARG A 129 13.84 9.88 -16.01
C ARG A 129 14.78 9.18 -16.97
N THR A 130 16.05 9.06 -16.60
CA THR A 130 17.07 8.36 -17.41
C THR A 130 16.64 6.91 -17.68
N ARG A 131 16.14 6.23 -16.64
CA ARG A 131 15.71 4.83 -16.72
C ARG A 131 14.45 4.65 -17.56
N ALA A 132 13.51 5.58 -17.49
CA ALA A 132 12.34 5.58 -18.36
C ALA A 132 12.74 5.71 -19.84
N THR A 133 13.68 6.60 -20.15
CA THR A 133 14.27 6.75 -21.50
C THR A 133 14.97 5.46 -21.95
N GLU A 134 15.86 4.88 -21.13
CA GLU A 134 16.55 3.62 -21.43
C GLU A 134 15.59 2.44 -21.69
N ARG A 135 14.43 2.45 -21.04
CA ARG A 135 13.41 1.40 -21.14
C ARG A 135 12.33 1.73 -22.17
N ASN A 136 12.46 2.83 -22.91
CA ASN A 136 11.50 3.30 -23.92
C ASN A 136 10.07 3.39 -23.37
N THR A 137 9.91 4.07 -22.24
CA THR A 137 8.59 4.37 -21.66
C THR A 137 8.48 5.81 -21.20
N ASP A 138 7.26 6.33 -21.20
CA ASP A 138 6.95 7.62 -20.62
C ASP A 138 6.88 7.51 -19.10
N LEU A 139 7.49 8.47 -18.41
CA LEU A 139 7.41 8.62 -16.96
C LEU A 139 6.63 9.89 -16.61
N THR A 140 5.57 9.74 -15.83
CA THR A 140 4.79 10.85 -15.29
C THR A 140 4.97 10.94 -13.78
N PHE A 141 5.32 12.13 -13.28
CA PHE A 141 5.36 12.42 -11.85
C PHE A 141 3.98 12.88 -11.37
N VAL A 142 3.47 12.23 -10.32
CA VAL A 142 2.13 12.40 -9.79
C VAL A 142 2.16 13.33 -8.58
N SER A 143 1.32 14.36 -8.64
CA SER A 143 1.03 15.27 -7.52
C SER A 143 -0.22 14.80 -6.75
N PRO A 144 -0.45 15.26 -5.51
CA PRO A 144 -1.68 14.95 -4.79
C PRO A 144 -2.93 15.31 -5.59
N SER A 145 -3.84 14.37 -5.76
CA SER A 145 -5.08 14.58 -6.51
C SER A 145 -6.08 15.39 -5.70
N ASN A 146 -6.72 16.36 -6.37
CA ASN A 146 -7.82 17.14 -5.82
C ASN A 146 -9.14 16.34 -5.73
N THR A 147 -9.21 15.16 -6.37
CA THR A 147 -10.38 14.26 -6.29
C THR A 147 -10.40 13.40 -5.03
N LEU A 148 -9.31 13.39 -4.26
CA LEU A 148 -9.24 12.63 -3.01
C LEU A 148 -10.20 13.23 -1.97
N PRO A 149 -10.99 12.41 -1.27
CA PRO A 149 -11.85 12.89 -0.21
C PRO A 149 -11.04 13.56 0.90
N VAL A 150 -11.67 14.48 1.62
CA VAL A 150 -11.14 15.03 2.86
C VAL A 150 -11.51 14.06 4.00
N ASN A 151 -10.97 12.83 3.95
CA ASN A 151 -11.21 11.82 4.98
C ASN A 151 -10.10 11.89 6.05
N LYS A 152 -10.49 11.82 7.33
CA LYS A 152 -9.59 11.86 8.48
C LYS A 152 -8.92 10.54 8.83
N LYS A 153 -9.35 9.37 8.32
CA LYS A 153 -8.76 8.08 8.73
C LYS A 153 -7.60 7.62 7.86
N VAL A 154 -7.84 7.33 6.58
CA VAL A 154 -6.79 6.80 5.68
C VAL A 154 -5.85 7.90 5.19
N LEU A 155 -6.41 9.09 4.94
CA LEU A 155 -5.71 10.21 4.29
C LEU A 155 -5.19 11.25 5.29
N SER A 156 -5.19 10.94 6.59
CA SER A 156 -4.62 11.84 7.61
C SER A 156 -3.13 12.03 7.41
N ALA A 157 -2.40 10.97 7.04
CA ALA A 157 -0.98 11.06 6.74
C ALA A 157 -0.77 11.66 5.33
N PRO A 158 0.00 12.76 5.17
CA PRO A 158 0.26 13.37 3.86
C PRO A 158 0.79 12.37 2.82
N VAL A 159 1.66 11.44 3.24
CA VAL A 159 2.18 10.37 2.38
C VAL A 159 1.07 9.47 1.81
N GLN A 160 -0.02 9.23 2.55
CA GLN A 160 -1.14 8.41 2.06
C GLN A 160 -1.93 9.13 0.97
N ARG A 161 -2.00 10.47 0.97
CA ARG A 161 -2.59 11.22 -0.14
C ARG A 161 -1.80 11.03 -1.42
N LEU A 162 -0.47 11.04 -1.36
CA LEU A 162 0.38 10.76 -2.52
C LEU A 162 0.23 9.32 -3.00
N ASN A 163 0.25 8.35 -2.09
CA ASN A 163 0.06 6.93 -2.43
C ASN A 163 -1.29 6.68 -3.09
N CYS A 164 -2.38 7.25 -2.56
CA CYS A 164 -3.71 7.14 -3.16
C CYS A 164 -3.79 7.83 -4.52
N SER A 165 -3.11 8.97 -4.69
CA SER A 165 -3.04 9.66 -5.99
C SER A 165 -2.35 8.81 -7.05
N LEU A 166 -1.25 8.14 -6.67
CA LEU A 166 -0.55 7.21 -7.53
C LEU A 166 -1.43 5.99 -7.86
N ALA A 167 -2.13 5.43 -6.87
CA ALA A 167 -3.05 4.31 -7.05
C ALA A 167 -4.19 4.64 -8.03
N ILE A 168 -4.74 5.87 -7.97
CA ILE A 168 -5.75 6.34 -8.93
C ILE A 168 -5.19 6.31 -10.36
N GLN A 169 -3.96 6.77 -10.60
CA GLN A 169 -3.36 6.73 -11.94
C GLN A 169 -3.22 5.29 -12.46
N LEU A 170 -2.80 4.36 -11.59
CA LEU A 170 -2.68 2.94 -11.94
C LEU A 170 -4.03 2.32 -12.29
N ALA A 171 -5.05 2.55 -11.45
CA ALA A 171 -6.40 2.02 -11.66
C ALA A 171 -7.05 2.61 -12.92
N SER A 172 -6.94 3.92 -13.14
CA SER A 172 -7.41 4.58 -14.36
C SER A 172 -6.73 4.01 -15.60
N ARG A 173 -5.42 3.79 -15.56
CA ARG A 173 -4.69 3.21 -16.70
C ARG A 173 -5.13 1.77 -16.99
N PHE A 174 -5.38 0.99 -15.96
CA PHE A 174 -5.90 -0.37 -16.11
C PHE A 174 -7.28 -0.37 -16.76
N LEU A 175 -8.21 0.46 -16.28
CA LEU A 175 -9.56 0.58 -16.82
C LEU A 175 -9.55 1.07 -18.27
N GLN A 176 -8.75 2.06 -18.61
CA GLN A 176 -8.60 2.52 -20.01
C GLN A 176 -8.25 1.40 -21.00
N LEU A 177 -7.58 0.33 -20.57
CA LEU A 177 -7.23 -0.80 -21.44
C LEU A 177 -8.26 -1.92 -21.39
N LYS A 178 -8.91 -2.14 -20.25
CA LYS A 178 -9.82 -3.27 -20.03
C LYS A 178 -11.28 -2.94 -20.30
N ASP A 179 -11.66 -1.70 -20.01
CA ASP A 179 -13.02 -1.20 -20.10
C ASP A 179 -13.00 0.32 -20.38
N PRO A 180 -12.71 0.74 -21.63
CA PRO A 180 -12.47 2.13 -21.97
C PRO A 180 -13.64 3.09 -21.74
N GLU A 181 -14.87 2.55 -21.67
CA GLU A 181 -16.09 3.33 -21.42
C GLU A 181 -16.27 3.67 -19.93
N ASN A 182 -15.58 2.95 -19.04
CA ASN A 182 -15.64 3.15 -17.59
C ASN A 182 -14.45 3.98 -17.11
N VAL A 183 -14.76 5.19 -16.66
CA VAL A 183 -13.80 6.14 -16.09
C VAL A 183 -14.06 6.27 -14.59
N LEU A 184 -13.00 6.23 -13.78
CA LEU A 184 -13.12 6.46 -12.34
C LEU A 184 -13.63 7.86 -12.06
N ASP A 185 -14.81 7.94 -11.46
CA ASP A 185 -15.34 9.20 -10.95
C ASP A 185 -14.95 9.44 -9.47
N THR A 186 -15.39 10.56 -8.92
CA THR A 186 -15.09 10.93 -7.53
C THR A 186 -15.76 10.02 -6.50
N ASP A 187 -16.90 9.42 -6.83
CA ASP A 187 -17.62 8.50 -5.95
C ASP A 187 -16.93 7.13 -5.91
N ASP A 188 -16.49 6.61 -7.05
CA ASP A 188 -15.66 5.39 -7.13
C ASP A 188 -14.38 5.53 -6.32
N ILE A 189 -13.67 6.65 -6.50
CA ILE A 189 -12.45 6.97 -5.75
C ILE A 189 -12.73 7.03 -4.25
N SER A 190 -13.81 7.73 -3.86
CA SER A 190 -14.20 7.85 -2.45
C SER A 190 -14.54 6.49 -1.85
N LYS A 191 -15.33 5.66 -2.54
CA LYS A 191 -15.66 4.30 -2.12
C LYS A 191 -14.41 3.43 -1.97
N GLY A 192 -13.51 3.46 -2.94
CA GLY A 192 -12.25 2.72 -2.89
C GLY A 192 -11.41 3.08 -1.67
N ILE A 193 -11.27 4.37 -1.39
CA ILE A 193 -10.48 4.86 -0.24
C ILE A 193 -11.17 4.56 1.09
N ASN A 194 -12.50 4.70 1.17
CA ASN A 194 -13.23 4.48 2.42
C ASN A 194 -13.32 2.99 2.79
N ASN A 195 -13.28 2.10 1.81
CA ASN A 195 -13.30 0.65 2.02
C ASN A 195 -11.90 0.05 2.18
N PHE A 196 -10.84 0.84 1.95
CA PHE A 196 -9.48 0.42 2.16
C PHE A 196 -9.09 0.50 3.64
N SER A 197 -8.44 -0.56 4.12
CA SER A 197 -7.76 -0.56 5.40
C SER A 197 -6.41 -1.24 5.25
N TRP A 198 -5.40 -0.73 5.94
CA TRP A 198 -4.06 -1.30 5.91
C TRP A 198 -3.60 -1.55 7.34
N ALA A 199 -3.78 -2.79 7.80
CA ALA A 199 -3.37 -3.20 9.13
C ALA A 199 -1.87 -2.92 9.33
N GLY A 200 -1.52 -2.33 10.47
CA GLY A 200 -0.15 -1.95 10.81
C GLY A 200 0.41 -0.74 10.04
N ARG A 201 -0.44 0.09 9.41
CA ARG A 201 -0.06 1.36 8.78
C ARG A 201 -0.98 2.49 9.23
N PHE A 202 -0.42 3.44 9.97
CA PHE A 202 -1.17 4.55 10.56
C PHE A 202 -2.48 4.08 11.24
N GLU A 203 -2.42 2.91 11.89
CA GLU A 203 -3.60 2.24 12.42
C GLU A 203 -3.81 2.65 13.88
N VAL A 204 -5.01 3.14 14.17
CA VAL A 204 -5.45 3.44 15.54
C VAL A 204 -6.46 2.38 15.98
N ILE A 205 -6.15 1.68 17.07
CA ILE A 205 -7.04 0.68 17.68
C ILE A 205 -7.45 1.16 19.07
N ASP A 206 -8.73 1.51 19.23
CA ASP A 206 -9.32 1.81 20.53
C ASP A 206 -9.89 0.52 21.16
N LYS A 207 -9.34 0.12 22.32
CA LYS A 207 -9.82 -1.04 23.10
C LYS A 207 -9.92 -0.69 24.58
N GLY A 208 -11.15 -0.49 25.05
CA GLY A 208 -11.43 -0.14 26.44
C GLY A 208 -10.84 1.23 26.78
N SER A 209 -10.00 1.28 27.82
CA SER A 209 -9.28 2.49 28.23
C SER A 209 -7.94 2.69 27.52
N SER A 210 -7.59 1.82 26.56
CA SER A 210 -6.32 1.88 25.84
C SER A 210 -6.54 2.23 24.38
N ARG A 211 -5.76 3.20 23.90
CA ARG A 211 -5.61 3.50 22.47
C ARG A 211 -4.23 3.03 22.02
N TRP A 212 -4.20 2.22 20.97
CA TRP A 212 -2.97 1.70 20.37
C TRP A 212 -2.73 2.39 19.03
N PHE A 213 -1.48 2.77 18.79
CA PHE A 213 -1.02 3.35 17.54
C PHE A 213 -0.02 2.40 16.91
N LEU A 214 -0.37 1.81 15.78
CA LEU A 214 0.42 0.77 15.12
C LEU A 214 0.92 1.27 13.78
N ASP A 215 2.24 1.26 13.63
CA ASP A 215 2.90 1.41 12.33
C ASP A 215 4.17 0.56 12.24
N GLY A 216 4.39 -0.12 11.12
CA GLY A 216 5.61 -0.87 10.83
C GLY A 216 6.73 -0.03 10.19
N ALA A 217 6.82 1.27 10.47
CA ALA A 217 7.89 2.13 9.96
C ALA A 217 9.25 1.62 10.45
N HIS A 218 10.22 1.55 9.54
CA HIS A 218 11.52 0.91 9.79
C HIS A 218 12.68 1.54 9.03
N ASN A 219 12.45 2.70 8.41
CA ASN A 219 13.48 3.55 7.81
C ASN A 219 13.26 5.02 8.20
N THR A 220 14.28 5.85 8.05
CA THR A 220 14.27 7.25 8.51
C THR A 220 13.08 8.04 7.97
N LEU A 221 12.81 7.94 6.66
CA LEU A 221 11.70 8.64 6.02
C LEU A 221 10.35 8.22 6.60
N SER A 222 10.12 6.92 6.77
CA SER A 222 8.87 6.41 7.35
C SER A 222 8.71 6.77 8.83
N LEU A 223 9.80 6.80 9.60
CA LEU A 223 9.78 7.14 11.02
C LEU A 223 9.38 8.59 11.26
N GLU A 224 9.86 9.51 10.42
CA GLU A 224 9.45 10.93 10.47
C GLU A 224 7.94 11.08 10.23
N GLN A 225 7.41 10.41 9.20
CA GLN A 225 5.98 10.46 8.87
C GLN A 225 5.11 9.88 9.99
N VAL A 226 5.55 8.78 10.62
CA VAL A 226 4.83 8.18 11.74
C VAL A 226 4.88 9.05 12.99
N ALA A 227 6.00 9.71 13.27
CA ALA A 227 6.11 10.62 14.40
C ALA A 227 5.16 11.82 14.27
N GLU A 228 5.07 12.42 13.08
CA GLU A 228 4.13 13.50 12.78
C GLU A 228 2.68 13.03 12.93
N TRP A 229 2.32 11.92 12.28
CA TRP A 229 0.98 11.32 12.40
C TRP A 229 0.60 11.02 13.86
N PHE A 230 1.52 10.42 14.62
CA PHE A 230 1.27 10.08 16.03
C PHE A 230 1.00 11.35 16.86
N SER A 231 1.81 12.39 16.68
CA SER A 231 1.65 13.68 17.35
C SER A 231 0.27 14.31 17.07
N GLU A 232 -0.15 14.36 15.80
CA GLU A 232 -1.45 14.92 15.41
C GLU A 232 -2.63 14.15 16.02
N ASN A 233 -2.53 12.82 16.10
CA ASN A 233 -3.61 11.98 16.62
C ASN A 233 -3.68 11.92 18.14
N LEU A 234 -2.61 12.29 18.85
CA LEU A 234 -2.69 12.55 20.29
C LEU A 234 -3.56 13.79 20.57
N HIS A 235 -3.29 14.90 19.88
CA HIS A 235 -3.99 16.17 20.12
C HIS A 235 -5.45 16.17 19.67
N ALA A 236 -5.82 15.33 18.68
CA ALA A 236 -7.20 15.15 18.27
C ALA A 236 -8.09 14.50 19.37
N ALA A 237 -7.49 13.85 20.36
CA ALA A 237 -8.21 13.26 21.50
C ALA A 237 -8.60 14.29 22.58
N ASP A 238 -7.87 15.40 22.65
CA ASP A 238 -7.95 16.40 23.72
C ASP A 238 -8.83 17.62 23.37
N THR A 239 -9.48 17.62 22.19
CA THR A 239 -10.46 18.65 21.84
C THR A 239 -11.86 18.21 22.29
N PRO A 240 -12.47 18.86 23.31
CA PRO A 240 -13.82 18.50 23.74
C PRO A 240 -14.80 18.73 22.59
N SER A 241 -15.71 17.79 22.39
CA SER A 241 -16.83 17.96 21.45
C SER A 241 -17.70 19.13 21.92
N PRO A 242 -18.17 20.03 21.03
CA PRO A 242 -19.08 21.12 21.40
C PRO A 242 -20.38 20.65 22.08
N ASN A 243 -20.71 19.36 21.95
CA ASN A 243 -21.90 18.76 22.57
C ASN A 243 -21.71 18.35 24.04
N ASP A 244 -20.49 18.30 24.56
CA ASP A 244 -20.22 17.86 25.94
C ASP A 244 -20.51 18.93 27.01
N TYR A 245 -20.78 20.18 26.60
CA TYR A 245 -21.16 21.26 27.53
C TYR A 245 -22.65 21.31 27.87
N SER A 246 -23.50 20.47 27.27
CA SER A 246 -24.96 20.54 27.48
C SER A 246 -25.51 19.67 28.62
N SER A 247 -24.69 18.83 29.26
CA SER A 247 -25.17 17.87 30.26
C SER A 247 -24.73 18.18 31.71
N THR A 248 -23.85 19.14 31.94
CA THR A 248 -23.32 19.46 33.28
C THR A 248 -24.02 20.63 33.99
N GLU A 249 -24.69 21.55 33.28
CA GLU A 249 -25.45 22.64 33.94
C GLU A 249 -26.85 22.21 34.44
N ALA A 250 -27.44 21.15 33.89
CA ALA A 250 -28.76 20.67 34.31
C ALA A 250 -28.75 19.98 35.69
N ASN A 251 -27.59 19.47 36.15
CA ASN A 251 -27.47 18.74 37.42
C ASN A 251 -27.07 19.60 38.62
N TYR A 252 -26.57 20.83 38.41
CA TYR A 252 -26.24 21.71 39.53
C TYR A 252 -27.48 22.41 40.10
N ASN A 253 -28.47 22.74 39.25
CA ASN A 253 -29.68 23.46 39.68
C ASN A 253 -30.74 22.60 40.38
N ASN A 254 -30.67 21.27 40.30
CA ASN A 254 -31.63 20.39 40.97
C ASN A 254 -31.25 20.06 42.43
N ASN A 255 -29.99 20.24 42.83
CA ASN A 255 -29.54 19.89 44.19
C ASN A 255 -29.64 21.02 45.23
N VAL A 256 -29.98 22.25 44.82
CA VAL A 256 -30.07 23.41 45.73
C VAL A 256 -31.50 23.66 46.25
N ARG A 257 -32.52 22.99 45.69
CA ARG A 257 -33.95 23.26 46.03
C ARG A 257 -34.63 22.33 47.04
N SER A 258 -33.94 21.33 47.62
CA SER A 258 -34.61 20.29 48.45
C SER A 258 -34.35 20.32 49.95
N LYS A 259 -33.65 21.33 50.52
CA LYS A 259 -33.48 21.41 51.98
C LYS A 259 -34.47 22.40 52.63
N LYS A 260 -35.64 21.89 53.04
CA LYS A 260 -36.50 22.54 54.04
C LYS A 260 -35.85 22.44 55.44
N PRO A 261 -35.97 23.46 56.31
CA PRO A 261 -35.50 23.36 57.69
C PRO A 261 -36.56 22.67 58.56
N MET A 262 -36.17 21.69 59.37
CA MET A 262 -36.96 21.23 60.51
C MET A 262 -36.39 21.85 61.80
N LYS A 263 -37.34 22.25 62.66
CA LYS A 263 -37.16 22.81 64.00
C LYS A 263 -36.45 21.84 64.94
#